data_AF-A0A6I3SJU1-F1
#
_entry.id   AF-A0A6I3SJU1-F1
#
_cell.length_a   1.000
_cell.length_b   1.000
_cell.length_c   1.000
_cell.angle_alpha   90.00
_cell.angle_beta   90.00
_cell.angle_gamma   90.00
#
_symmetry.space_group_name_H-M   'P 1'
#
loop_
_entity.id
_entity.type
_entity.pdbx_description
1 polymer ?
#
loop_
_entity_poly.entity_id
_entity_poly.type
_entity_poly.pdbx_seq_one_letter_code
_entity_poly.pdbx_strand_id
1 'polypeptide(L)'
;MEPKLIELKNGPEDRFKKELELRKNQYYATLYRLAYLTIWTEEEPSSEVFEKEYRRSFWRLMEIESDLESVGVLFTENPRSLE
;
A
#
# COMPACT_ATOMS: atom_id res chain seq x y z
N MET A 1 -16.04 -0.03 5.45
CA MET A 1 -14.96 -0.23 4.46
C MET A 1 -14.65 1.12 3.84
N GLU A 2 -13.37 1.46 3.66
CA GLU A 2 -12.96 2.67 2.92
C GLU A 2 -13.37 2.51 1.44
N PRO A 3 -13.81 3.59 0.76
CA PRO A 3 -14.15 3.52 -0.67
C PRO A 3 -12.89 3.24 -1.51
N LYS A 4 -13.05 2.55 -2.64
CA LYS A 4 -11.94 2.37 -3.59
C LYS A 4 -11.76 3.64 -4.43
N LEU A 5 -10.53 3.97 -4.80
CA LEU A 5 -10.23 5.17 -5.60
C LEU A 5 -10.92 5.12 -6.98
N ILE A 6 -11.04 3.94 -7.58
CA ILE A 6 -11.73 3.76 -8.86
C ILE A 6 -13.21 4.17 -8.79
N GLU A 7 -13.86 3.97 -7.64
CA GLU A 7 -15.28 4.33 -7.41
C GLU A 7 -15.44 5.85 -7.29
N LEU A 8 -14.37 6.55 -6.89
CA LEU A 8 -14.36 8.00 -6.69
C LEU A 8 -13.88 8.76 -7.94
N LYS A 9 -13.25 8.08 -8.91
CA LYS A 9 -12.62 8.69 -10.08
C LYS A 9 -13.58 9.55 -10.93
N ASN A 10 -14.85 9.15 -10.99
CA ASN A 10 -15.91 9.86 -11.74
C ASN A 10 -16.80 10.73 -10.83
N GLY A 11 -16.47 10.83 -9.55
CA GLY A 11 -17.21 11.61 -8.56
C GLY A 11 -16.69 13.04 -8.41
N PRO A 12 -17.08 13.75 -7.32
CA PRO A 12 -16.57 15.09 -7.04
C PRO A 12 -15.04 15.11 -6.93
N GLU A 13 -14.40 15.99 -7.70
CA GLU A 13 -12.93 16.05 -7.83
C GLU A 13 -12.23 16.23 -6.48
N ASP A 14 -12.78 17.06 -5.59
CA ASP A 14 -12.23 17.30 -4.25
C ASP A 14 -12.20 16.04 -3.39
N ARG A 15 -13.23 15.19 -3.51
CA ARG A 15 -13.32 13.93 -2.75
C ARG A 15 -12.28 12.93 -3.26
N PHE A 16 -12.14 12.82 -4.59
CA PHE A 16 -11.14 11.96 -5.20
C PHE A 16 -9.71 12.39 -4.81
N LYS A 17 -9.39 13.68 -4.93
CA LYS A 17 -8.06 14.22 -4.56
C LYS A 17 -7.72 13.95 -3.10
N LYS A 18 -8.67 14.17 -2.19
CA LYS A 18 -8.48 13.95 -0.75
C LYS A 18 -8.21 12.47 -0.44
N GLU A 19 -9.00 11.57 -1.03
CA GLU A 19 -8.82 10.14 -0.80
C GLU A 19 -7.52 9.63 -1.43
N LEU A 20 -7.16 10.14 -2.61
CA LEU A 20 -5.90 9.81 -3.27
C LEU A 20 -4.70 10.19 -2.39
N GLU A 21 -4.71 11.39 -1.83
CA GLU A 21 -3.64 11.84 -0.94
C GLU A 21 -3.58 11.01 0.34
N LEU A 22 -4.73 10.66 0.93
CA LEU A 22 -4.79 9.74 2.05
C LEU A 22 -4.17 8.38 1.69
N ARG A 23 -4.52 7.82 0.54
CA ARG A 23 -4.04 6.51 0.09
C ARG A 23 -2.52 6.52 -0.16
N LYS A 24 -1.96 7.60 -0.71
CA LYS A 24 -0.50 7.81 -0.82
C LYS A 24 0.17 7.89 0.54
N ASN A 25 -0.40 8.62 1.49
CA ASN A 25 0.16 8.72 2.85
C ASN A 25 0.13 7.37 3.56
N GLN A 26 -0.95 6.60 3.41
CA GLN A 26 -1.07 5.24 3.94
C GLN A 26 -0.05 4.29 3.28
N TYR A 27 0.20 4.43 1.97
CA TYR A 27 1.21 3.67 1.26
C TYR A 27 2.59 3.85 1.90
N TYR A 28 3.06 5.10 2.00
CA TYR A 28 4.36 5.40 2.58
C TYR A 28 4.44 4.97 4.05
N ALA A 29 3.42 5.21 4.85
CA ALA A 29 3.39 4.77 6.25
C ALA A 29 3.50 3.25 6.38
N THR A 30 2.87 2.49 5.48
CA THR A 30 2.92 1.03 5.47
C THR A 30 4.30 0.52 5.02
N LEU A 31 4.92 1.16 4.02
CA LEU A 31 6.31 0.88 3.64
C LEU A 31 7.28 1.11 4.80
N TYR A 32 7.17 2.26 5.48
CA TYR A 32 8.00 2.55 6.66
C TYR A 32 7.81 1.51 7.76
N ARG A 33 6.55 1.07 7.99
CA ARG A 33 6.25 0.03 8.97
C ARG A 33 6.89 -1.31 8.61
N LEU A 34 6.84 -1.71 7.34
CA LEU A 34 7.48 -2.93 6.86
C LEU A 34 8.99 -2.86 7.01
N ALA A 35 9.62 -1.75 6.61
CA ALA A 35 11.06 -1.55 6.78
C ALA A 35 11.49 -1.63 8.26
N TYR A 36 10.73 -0.99 9.15
CA TYR A 36 10.95 -1.09 10.60
C TYR A 36 10.85 -2.54 11.09
N LEU A 37 9.81 -3.26 10.67
CA LEU A 37 9.59 -4.64 11.08
C LEU A 37 10.75 -5.54 10.59
N THR A 38 11.23 -5.36 9.37
CA THR A 38 12.39 -6.09 8.83
C THR A 38 13.64 -5.87 9.68
N ILE A 39 13.92 -4.63 10.10
CA ILE A 39 15.05 -4.34 11.00
C ILE A 39 14.84 -5.00 12.37
N TRP A 40 13.62 -4.91 12.93
CA TRP A 40 13.30 -5.55 14.21
C TRP A 40 13.48 -7.07 14.19
N THR A 41 13.33 -7.71 13.03
CA THR A 41 13.55 -9.17 12.90
C THR A 41 15.00 -9.57 13.15
N GLU A 42 15.95 -8.65 12.94
CA GLU A 42 17.38 -8.88 13.23
C GLU A 42 17.64 -8.92 14.74
N GLU A 43 16.87 -8.18 15.53
CA GLU A 43 16.98 -8.14 17.00
C GLU A 43 16.27 -9.32 17.67
N GLU A 44 15.11 -9.71 17.17
CA GLU A 44 14.30 -10.81 17.70
C GLU A 44 13.86 -11.81 16.61
N PRO A 45 14.79 -12.63 16.10
CA PRO A 45 14.45 -13.64 15.11
C PRO A 45 13.50 -14.69 15.72
N SER A 46 12.40 -14.98 15.04
CA SER A 46 11.35 -15.97 15.42
C SER A 46 10.23 -15.48 16.34
N SER A 47 10.02 -14.17 16.46
CA SER A 47 8.84 -13.64 17.16
C SER A 47 7.54 -13.88 16.36
N GLU A 48 6.59 -14.65 16.92
CA GLU A 48 5.25 -14.83 16.32
C GLU A 48 4.51 -13.49 16.14
N VAL A 49 4.77 -12.54 17.05
CA VAL A 49 4.21 -11.19 16.99
C VAL A 49 4.75 -10.45 15.77
N PHE A 50 6.05 -10.56 15.51
CA PHE A 50 6.65 -10.03 14.29
C PHE A 50 6.00 -10.62 13.04
N GLU A 51 5.91 -11.95 12.93
CA GLU A 51 5.36 -12.57 11.71
C GLU A 51 3.92 -12.14 11.43
N LYS A 52 3.11 -12.02 12.49
CA LYS A 52 1.73 -11.57 12.40
C LYS A 52 1.64 -10.11 11.93
N GLU A 53 2.42 -9.22 12.53
CA GLU A 53 2.43 -7.80 12.18
C GLU A 53 2.99 -7.57 10.77
N TYR A 54 4.06 -8.29 10.40
CA TYR A 54 4.65 -8.23 9.06
C TYR A 54 3.64 -8.67 8.00
N ARG A 55 3.01 -9.85 8.18
CA ARG A 55 1.98 -10.33 7.23
C ARG A 55 0.83 -9.34 7.12
N ARG A 56 0.35 -8.78 8.24
CA ARG A 56 -0.73 -7.79 8.24
C ARG A 56 -0.34 -6.52 7.47
N SER A 57 0.84 -5.97 7.72
CA SER A 57 1.33 -4.78 7.02
C SER A 57 1.56 -5.07 5.53
N PHE A 58 2.05 -6.25 5.18
CA PHE A 58 2.26 -6.67 3.79
C PHE A 58 0.94 -6.74 3.02
N TRP A 59 -0.09 -7.41 3.56
CA TRP A 59 -1.41 -7.45 2.94
C TRP A 59 -2.02 -6.06 2.78
N ARG A 60 -1.86 -5.19 3.79
CA ARG A 60 -2.34 -3.81 3.70
C ARG A 60 -1.61 -3.03 2.61
N LEU A 61 -0.31 -3.24 2.42
CA LEU A 61 0.45 -2.62 1.33
C LEU A 61 -0.11 -3.03 -0.03
N MET A 62 -0.30 -4.33 -0.25
CA MET A 62 -0.85 -4.88 -1.51
C MET A 62 -2.24 -4.33 -1.83
N GLU A 63 -3.11 -4.18 -0.82
CA GLU A 63 -4.43 -3.55 -1.00
C GLU A 63 -4.32 -2.09 -1.45
N ILE A 64 -3.40 -1.34 -0.82
CA ILE A 64 -3.17 0.07 -1.14
C ILE A 64 -2.56 0.22 -2.55
N GLU A 65 -1.58 -0.61 -2.90
CA GLU A 65 -0.95 -0.63 -4.23
C GLU A 65 -1.98 -0.90 -5.31
N SER A 66 -2.81 -1.93 -5.13
CA SER A 66 -3.88 -2.25 -6.08
C SER A 66 -4.88 -1.09 -6.24
N ASP A 67 -5.22 -0.38 -5.17
CA ASP A 67 -6.14 0.77 -5.26
C ASP A 67 -5.49 1.96 -5.99
N LEU A 68 -4.20 2.23 -5.76
CA LEU A 68 -3.44 3.27 -6.44
C LEU A 68 -3.19 2.94 -7.93
N GLU A 69 -2.87 1.68 -8.25
CA GLU A 69 -2.75 1.18 -9.62
C GLU A 69 -4.06 1.32 -10.40
N SER A 70 -5.21 1.07 -9.75
CA SER A 70 -6.53 1.17 -10.39
C SER A 70 -6.81 2.56 -10.98
N VAL A 71 -6.14 3.59 -10.48
CA VAL A 71 -6.26 4.98 -10.96
C VAL A 71 -4.99 5.50 -11.64
N GLY A 72 -4.03 4.62 -11.92
CA GLY A 72 -2.83 4.93 -12.71
C GLY A 72 -1.76 5.74 -11.96
N VAL A 73 -1.72 5.64 -10.62
CA VAL A 73 -0.75 6.37 -9.79
C VAL A 73 0.55 5.58 -9.64
N LEU A 74 0.44 4.26 -9.51
CA LEU A 74 1.57 3.35 -9.54
C LEU A 74 1.59 2.66 -10.90
N PHE A 75 2.78 2.53 -11.48
CA PHE A 75 3.00 1.74 -12.68
C PHE A 75 3.56 0.40 -12.24
N THR A 76 2.83 -0.67 -12.45
CA THR A 76 3.47 -1.98 -12.62
C THR A 76 4.16 -1.92 -13.97
N GLU A 77 5.48 -1.78 -13.97
CA GLU A 77 6.25 -2.16 -15.15
C GLU A 77 5.91 -3.62 -15.40
N ASN A 78 5.06 -3.89 -16.39
CA ASN A 78 4.88 -5.23 -16.87
C ASN A 78 6.23 -5.61 -17.51
N PRO A 79 7.00 -6.57 -16.96
CA PRO A 79 8.33 -6.88 -17.49
C PRO A 79 8.30 -7.37 -18.95
N ARG A 80 7.11 -7.61 -19.51
CA ARG A 80 6.87 -7.97 -20.91
C ARG A 80 6.88 -6.81 -21.91
N SER A 81 7.07 -5.57 -21.49
CA SER A 81 7.20 -4.42 -22.40
C SER A 81 8.65 -4.06 -22.76
N LEU A 82 9.62 -4.88 -22.31
CA LEU A 82 11.05 -4.72 -22.60
C LEU A 82 11.57 -5.74 -23.63
N GLU A 83 10.69 -6.52 -24.26
CA GLU A 83 11.03 -7.45 -25.37
C GLU A 83 10.65 -6.86 -26.74
#